data_AF-A0A2E3VXR4-F1
#
_entry.id   AF-A0A2E3VXR4-F1
#
_cell.length_a   1.000
_cell.length_b   1.000
_cell.length_c   1.000
_cell.angle_alpha   90.00
_cell.angle_beta   90.00
_cell.angle_gamma   90.00
#
_symmetry.space_group_name_H-M   'P 1'
#
loop_
_entity.id
_entity.type
_entity.pdbx_description
1 polymer ?
#
loop_
_entity_poly.entity_id
_entity_poly.type
_entity_poly.pdbx_seq_one_letter_code
_entity_poly.pdbx_strand_id
1 'polypeptide(L)'
;MSTSLFAQLTLVKEGDIFIGTEIYNHGDTGKRCTVEILEIKPHLSKGVHCSKLKVKYNFQTKQNKQPETTETVYSSRSFWRDGVVSCASLVNAEDDQDKAFGQDTTELFNEMFSGSNGGIWNKSSYFMVFDKDKMPLEALMSNVRPTIERTWTCVNLKLEQR
;
A
#
# COMPACT_ATOMS: atom_id res chain seq x y z
N MET A 1 14.05 -24.71 -13.79
CA MET A 1 14.31 -23.40 -13.16
C MET A 1 13.28 -23.23 -12.06
N SER A 2 13.65 -23.48 -10.81
CA SER A 2 12.74 -23.29 -9.69
C SER A 2 12.62 -21.80 -9.45
N THR A 3 11.51 -21.19 -9.86
CA THR A 3 11.09 -19.91 -9.31
C THR A 3 11.14 -20.05 -7.79
N SER A 4 11.99 -19.26 -7.14
CA SER A 4 11.86 -19.04 -5.70
C SER A 4 10.40 -18.64 -5.46
N LEU A 5 9.65 -19.46 -4.73
CA LEU A 5 8.32 -19.10 -4.25
C LEU A 5 8.53 -17.89 -3.36
N PHE A 6 8.46 -16.70 -3.95
CA PHE A 6 8.35 -15.48 -3.18
C PHE A 6 7.03 -15.58 -2.45
N ALA A 7 7.14 -15.75 -1.14
CA ALA A 7 6.01 -15.79 -0.26
C ALA A 7 5.14 -14.54 -0.43
N GLN A 8 3.83 -14.77 -0.62
CA GLN A 8 2.87 -13.69 -0.79
C GLN A 8 2.57 -13.06 0.57
N LEU A 9 3.07 -11.83 0.76
CA LEU A 9 2.79 -11.01 1.94
C LEU A 9 1.51 -10.18 1.83
N THR A 10 0.87 -10.23 0.68
CA THR A 10 -0.43 -9.64 0.38
C THR A 10 -1.29 -10.72 -0.27
N LEU A 11 -2.60 -10.71 -0.11
CA LEU A 11 -3.51 -11.65 -0.80
C LEU A 11 -4.16 -11.03 -2.05
N VAL A 12 -3.74 -9.82 -2.42
CA VAL A 12 -4.23 -9.12 -3.60
C VAL A 12 -3.68 -9.72 -4.90
N LYS A 13 -4.45 -9.57 -5.98
CA LYS A 13 -4.11 -9.98 -7.34
C LYS A 13 -4.25 -8.82 -8.31
N GLU A 14 -3.59 -8.94 -9.46
CA GLU A 14 -3.79 -8.00 -10.55
C GLU A 14 -5.25 -8.04 -11.04
N GLY A 15 -5.85 -6.86 -11.18
CA GLY A 15 -7.26 -6.68 -11.52
C GLY A 15 -8.22 -6.66 -10.33
N ASP A 16 -7.74 -6.90 -9.10
CA ASP A 16 -8.57 -6.74 -7.90
C ASP A 16 -8.99 -5.27 -7.76
N ILE A 17 -10.27 -5.06 -7.48
CA ILE A 17 -10.85 -3.75 -7.21
C ILE A 17 -11.39 -3.75 -5.79
N PHE A 18 -10.92 -2.80 -4.99
CA PHE A 18 -11.38 -2.57 -3.64
C PHE A 18 -12.31 -1.37 -3.62
N ILE A 19 -13.43 -1.48 -2.91
CA ILE A 19 -14.39 -0.39 -2.72
C ILE A 19 -14.38 0.00 -1.25
N GLY A 20 -14.38 1.31 -0.98
CA GLY A 20 -14.45 1.85 0.37
C GLY A 20 -15.26 3.14 0.44
N THR A 21 -15.17 3.79 1.60
CA THR A 21 -15.77 5.10 1.86
C THR A 21 -14.73 6.19 1.68
N GLU A 22 -15.09 7.25 0.97
CA GLU A 22 -14.22 8.39 0.71
C GLU A 22 -14.26 9.42 1.85
N ILE A 23 -13.09 9.72 2.40
CA ILE A 23 -12.85 10.82 3.33
C ILE A 23 -12.00 11.87 2.61
N TYR A 24 -12.37 13.15 2.72
CA TYR A 24 -11.63 14.28 2.18
C TYR A 24 -11.28 15.28 3.29
N ASN A 25 -10.00 15.61 3.46
CA ASN A 25 -9.50 16.48 4.53
C ASN A 25 -10.09 16.13 5.92
N HIS A 26 -10.11 14.83 6.24
CA HIS A 26 -10.67 14.26 7.49
C HIS A 26 -12.20 14.33 7.64
N GLY A 27 -12.94 14.88 6.67
CA GLY A 27 -14.40 14.84 6.64
C GLY A 27 -14.93 13.72 5.76
N ASP A 28 -15.91 12.97 6.26
CA ASP A 28 -16.66 12.01 5.42
C ASP A 28 -17.38 12.76 4.29
N THR A 29 -17.26 12.24 3.07
CA THR A 29 -17.90 12.82 1.88
C THR A 29 -19.25 12.17 1.55
N GLY A 30 -19.57 11.04 2.16
CA GLY A 30 -20.71 10.17 1.84
C GLY A 30 -20.57 9.43 0.50
N LYS A 31 -19.41 9.54 -0.16
CA LYS A 31 -19.15 8.95 -1.48
C LYS A 31 -18.35 7.66 -1.37
N ARG A 32 -18.42 6.87 -2.44
CA ARG A 32 -17.58 5.68 -2.61
C ARG A 32 -16.29 6.07 -3.31
N CYS A 33 -15.22 5.39 -2.93
CA CYS A 33 -13.94 5.40 -3.63
C CYS A 33 -13.59 3.98 -4.03
N THR A 34 -12.74 3.85 -5.06
CA THR A 34 -12.20 2.56 -5.47
C THR A 34 -10.69 2.59 -5.56
N VAL A 35 -10.07 1.45 -5.29
CA VAL A 35 -8.63 1.24 -5.48
C VAL A 35 -8.43 -0.04 -6.27
N GLU A 36 -7.85 0.08 -7.44
CA GLU A 36 -7.59 -1.04 -8.35
C GLU A 36 -6.11 -1.42 -8.30
N ILE A 37 -5.81 -2.72 -8.18
CA ILE A 37 -4.45 -3.25 -8.25
C ILE A 37 -4.13 -3.54 -9.71
N LEU A 38 -3.27 -2.72 -10.32
CA LEU A 38 -2.92 -2.85 -11.73
C LEU A 38 -1.75 -3.80 -11.98
N GLU A 39 -0.80 -3.85 -11.04
CA GLU A 39 0.41 -4.67 -11.19
C GLU A 39 1.01 -4.99 -9.82
N ILE A 40 1.56 -6.20 -9.66
CA ILE A 40 2.26 -6.62 -8.44
C ILE A 40 3.65 -7.14 -8.84
N LYS A 41 4.70 -6.52 -8.32
CA LYS A 41 6.08 -6.91 -8.64
C LYS A 41 6.96 -7.02 -7.39
N PRO A 42 7.93 -7.94 -7.37
CA PRO A 42 8.95 -7.95 -6.33
C PRO A 42 9.85 -6.71 -6.45
N HIS A 43 10.34 -6.21 -5.31
CA HIS A 43 11.33 -5.15 -5.22
C HIS A 43 12.64 -5.71 -4.68
N LEU A 44 13.26 -6.61 -5.45
CA LEU A 44 14.42 -7.39 -5.02
C LEU A 44 15.62 -6.53 -4.60
N SER A 45 15.80 -5.35 -5.20
CA SER A 45 16.87 -4.42 -4.82
C SER A 45 16.67 -3.75 -3.45
N LYS A 46 15.46 -3.79 -2.89
CA LYS A 46 15.16 -3.25 -1.56
C LYS A 46 15.38 -4.27 -0.45
N GLY A 47 15.15 -5.55 -0.74
CA GLY A 47 15.27 -6.62 0.25
C GLY A 47 14.40 -7.84 -0.08
N VAL A 48 14.43 -8.82 0.81
CA VAL A 48 13.50 -9.95 0.78
C VAL A 48 12.10 -9.49 1.18
N HIS A 49 11.07 -10.17 0.68
CA HIS A 49 9.67 -9.85 0.98
C HIS A 49 9.20 -8.43 0.61
N CYS A 50 10.07 -7.63 0.00
CA CYS A 50 9.76 -6.29 -0.50
C CYS A 50 9.08 -6.40 -1.87
N SER A 51 8.00 -5.64 -2.02
CA SER A 51 7.23 -5.59 -3.25
C SER A 51 6.87 -4.15 -3.59
N LYS A 52 6.43 -3.97 -4.83
CA LYS A 52 5.84 -2.73 -5.32
C LYS A 52 4.52 -3.06 -5.99
N LEU A 53 3.54 -2.19 -5.76
CA LEU A 53 2.21 -2.28 -6.32
C LEU A 53 2.00 -1.08 -7.22
N LYS A 54 1.54 -1.32 -8.45
CA LYS A 54 0.96 -0.26 -9.28
C LYS A 54 -0.52 -0.23 -8.97
N VAL A 55 -1.00 0.88 -8.46
CA VAL A 55 -2.37 1.02 -7.96
C VAL A 55 -3.05 2.20 -8.64
N LYS A 56 -4.37 2.11 -8.82
CA LYS A 56 -5.18 3.18 -9.34
C LYS A 56 -6.27 3.58 -8.34
N TYR A 57 -6.19 4.80 -7.85
CA TYR A 57 -7.15 5.42 -6.95
C TYR A 57 -8.25 6.12 -7.73
N ASN A 58 -9.50 5.94 -7.33
CA ASN A 58 -10.63 6.65 -7.90
C ASN A 58 -11.46 7.25 -6.76
N PHE A 59 -11.30 8.55 -6.57
CA PHE A 59 -12.11 9.34 -5.64
C PHE A 59 -13.18 10.11 -6.44
N GLN A 60 -14.40 10.12 -5.95
CA GLN A 60 -15.51 10.82 -6.59
C GLN A 60 -15.49 12.32 -6.29
N THR A 61 -14.83 12.78 -5.22
CA THR A 61 -14.58 14.22 -5.02
C THR A 61 -13.47 14.68 -5.96
N LYS A 62 -13.87 14.91 -7.21
CA LYS A 62 -13.05 15.53 -8.25
C LYS A 62 -12.91 17.01 -7.94
N GLN A 63 -11.78 17.40 -7.34
CA GLN A 63 -11.36 18.79 -7.34
C GLN A 63 -10.32 19.03 -8.43
N ASN A 64 -10.30 20.25 -8.97
CA ASN A 64 -9.17 20.72 -9.77
C ASN A 64 -7.89 20.49 -8.96
N LYS A 65 -6.95 19.68 -9.49
CA LYS A 65 -5.66 19.26 -8.87
C LYS A 65 -5.67 17.97 -8.05
N GLN A 66 -6.65 17.09 -8.21
CA GLN A 66 -6.43 15.67 -7.87
C GLN A 66 -5.23 15.17 -8.68
N PRO A 67 -4.15 14.66 -8.05
CA PRO A 67 -2.99 14.16 -8.78
C PRO A 67 -3.32 12.89 -9.58
N GLU A 68 -2.34 12.39 -10.34
CA GLU A 68 -2.52 11.19 -11.16
C GLU A 68 -3.13 10.07 -10.32
N THR A 69 -4.18 9.46 -10.87
CA THR A 69 -4.90 8.39 -10.19
C THR A 69 -4.07 7.12 -10.12
N THR A 70 -3.04 6.97 -10.96
CA THR A 70 -2.25 5.75 -11.08
C THR A 70 -0.85 5.96 -10.55
N GLU A 71 -0.44 5.19 -9.55
CA GLU A 71 0.82 5.39 -8.85
C GLU A 71 1.49 4.07 -8.49
N THR A 72 2.80 4.13 -8.23
CA THR A 72 3.53 2.99 -7.69
C THR A 72 3.81 3.22 -6.22
N VAL A 73 3.33 2.30 -5.38
CA VAL A 73 3.63 2.27 -3.95
C VAL A 73 4.57 1.09 -3.65
N TYR A 74 5.47 1.28 -2.71
CA TYR A 74 6.54 0.36 -2.33
C TYR A 74 6.36 -0.03 -0.87
N SER A 75 6.72 -1.25 -0.50
CA SER A 75 6.77 -1.65 0.90
C SER A 75 7.57 -0.65 1.75
N SER A 76 6.94 -0.05 2.75
CA SER A 76 7.50 1.08 3.51
C SER A 76 8.29 0.64 4.74
N ARG A 77 7.75 -0.35 5.46
CA ARG A 77 8.34 -0.85 6.70
C ARG A 77 9.39 -1.89 6.35
N SER A 78 10.57 -1.80 6.99
CA SER A 78 11.65 -2.75 6.75
C SER A 78 12.45 -3.05 8.01
N PHE A 79 12.72 -4.32 8.26
CA PHE A 79 13.66 -4.80 9.27
C PHE A 79 15.02 -5.07 8.63
N TRP A 80 16.10 -4.89 9.39
CA TRP A 80 17.47 -5.13 8.92
C TRP A 80 18.17 -6.12 9.84
N ARG A 81 18.85 -7.10 9.26
CA ARG A 81 19.69 -8.06 9.98
C ARG A 81 20.76 -8.62 9.05
N ASP A 82 22.00 -8.70 9.54
CA ASP A 82 23.12 -9.35 8.84
C ASP A 82 23.28 -8.93 7.36
N GLY A 83 23.05 -7.64 7.08
CA GLY A 83 23.14 -7.08 5.73
C GLY A 83 21.91 -7.33 4.84
N VAL A 84 20.89 -8.04 5.34
CA VAL A 84 19.63 -8.32 4.64
C VAL A 84 18.52 -7.43 5.17
N VAL A 85 17.74 -6.88 4.24
CA VAL A 85 16.52 -6.11 4.54
C VAL A 85 15.30 -6.99 4.29
N SER A 86 14.33 -7.02 5.20
CA SER A 86 13.03 -7.65 5.00
C SER A 86 11.91 -6.62 5.12
N CYS A 87 10.95 -6.63 4.19
CA CYS A 87 9.74 -5.79 4.28
C CYS A 87 8.52 -6.52 4.90
N ALA A 88 8.75 -7.66 5.55
CA ALA A 88 7.71 -8.41 6.25
C ALA A 88 7.46 -7.85 7.64
N SER A 89 6.20 -7.88 8.08
CA SER A 89 5.78 -7.65 9.47
C SER A 89 5.10 -8.90 10.02
N LEU A 90 5.20 -9.11 11.33
CA LEU A 90 4.57 -10.25 12.00
C LEU A 90 3.12 -9.92 12.37
N VAL A 91 2.21 -10.85 12.14
CA VAL A 91 0.81 -10.75 12.59
C VAL A 91 0.72 -10.68 14.12
N ASN A 92 1.56 -11.46 14.80
CA ASN A 92 1.67 -11.48 16.25
C ASN A 92 3.05 -10.94 16.66
N ALA A 93 3.07 -9.77 17.32
CA ALA A 93 4.29 -9.00 17.60
C ALA A 93 5.10 -9.51 18.82
N GLU A 94 4.79 -10.71 19.34
CA GLU A 94 5.52 -11.30 20.47
C GLU A 94 6.83 -11.95 19.97
N ASP A 95 7.87 -11.11 19.94
CA ASP A 95 9.28 -11.42 20.18
C ASP A 95 10.02 -12.44 19.30
N ASP A 96 9.82 -12.40 17.98
CA ASP A 96 10.80 -13.04 17.09
C ASP A 96 10.97 -12.34 15.74
N GLN A 97 11.78 -11.27 15.72
CA GLN A 97 12.14 -10.57 14.47
C GLN A 97 12.83 -11.51 13.46
N ASP A 98 13.33 -12.67 13.88
CA ASP A 98 13.99 -13.64 13.00
C ASP A 98 12.98 -14.23 12.00
N LYS A 99 11.71 -14.37 12.43
CA LYS A 99 10.62 -14.84 11.57
C LYS A 99 10.36 -13.91 10.40
N ALA A 100 10.65 -12.62 10.50
CA ALA A 100 10.52 -11.68 9.38
C ALA A 100 11.45 -12.02 8.20
N PHE A 101 12.49 -12.83 8.43
CA PHE A 101 13.44 -13.29 7.40
C PHE A 101 13.21 -14.77 7.01
N GLY A 102 12.26 -15.45 7.65
CA GLY A 102 11.95 -16.85 7.40
C GLY A 102 11.29 -17.09 6.05
N GLN A 103 11.38 -18.32 5.56
CA GLN A 103 10.67 -18.76 4.35
C GLN A 103 9.18 -19.02 4.61
N ASP A 104 8.80 -19.34 5.85
CA ASP A 104 7.40 -19.44 6.25
C ASP A 104 6.83 -18.04 6.45
N THR A 105 5.83 -17.73 5.64
CA THR A 105 5.19 -16.41 5.63
C THR A 105 3.73 -16.46 5.98
N THR A 106 3.28 -17.55 6.60
CA THR A 106 1.91 -17.71 7.08
C THR A 106 1.55 -16.55 8.00
N GLU A 107 2.45 -16.26 8.95
CA GLU A 107 2.31 -15.18 9.96
C GLU A 107 2.97 -13.86 9.52
N LEU A 108 3.35 -13.73 8.24
CA LEU A 108 3.99 -12.53 7.71
C LEU A 108 3.06 -11.79 6.74
N PHE A 109 3.02 -10.47 6.86
CA PHE A 109 2.28 -9.61 5.95
C PHE A 109 3.05 -8.30 5.71
N ASN A 110 2.65 -7.57 4.67
CA ASN A 110 3.20 -6.25 4.41
C ASN A 110 2.21 -5.19 4.86
N GLU A 111 2.44 -4.63 6.05
CA GLU A 111 1.50 -3.71 6.71
C GLU A 111 1.27 -2.42 5.92
N MET A 112 2.29 -1.91 5.25
CA MET A 112 2.23 -0.57 4.67
C MET A 112 3.07 -0.45 3.41
N PHE A 113 2.43 0.10 2.39
CA PHE A 113 3.06 0.56 1.17
C PHE A 113 2.99 2.07 1.08
N SER A 114 4.02 2.70 0.55
CA SER A 114 4.07 4.14 0.33
C SER A 114 4.80 4.49 -0.96
N GLY A 115 4.40 5.61 -1.53
CA GLY A 115 5.03 6.21 -2.69
C GLY A 115 4.96 7.72 -2.59
N SER A 116 5.78 8.41 -3.36
CA SER A 116 5.65 9.85 -3.51
C SER A 116 6.12 10.28 -4.89
N ASN A 117 5.49 11.32 -5.42
CA ASN A 117 5.88 11.97 -6.65
C ASN A 117 5.94 13.49 -6.47
N GLY A 118 6.47 14.17 -7.48
CA GLY A 118 6.57 15.63 -7.50
C GLY A 118 7.89 16.18 -6.98
N GLY A 119 7.86 17.43 -6.53
CA GLY A 119 9.05 18.18 -6.12
C GLY A 119 8.79 19.07 -4.91
N ILE A 120 9.71 19.99 -4.63
CA ILE A 120 9.71 20.78 -3.40
C ILE A 120 8.45 21.66 -3.24
N TRP A 121 7.83 22.07 -4.35
CA TRP A 121 6.68 22.98 -4.37
C TRP A 121 5.32 22.27 -4.44
N ASN A 122 5.32 20.99 -4.79
CA ASN A 122 4.11 20.18 -4.95
C ASN A 122 4.52 18.71 -4.84
N LYS A 123 4.23 18.12 -3.68
CA LYS A 123 4.54 16.72 -3.38
C LYS A 123 3.24 15.97 -3.21
N SER A 124 3.06 14.89 -3.96
CA SER A 124 1.99 13.94 -3.68
C SER A 124 2.59 12.73 -2.96
N SER A 125 1.92 12.27 -1.93
CA SER A 125 2.28 11.08 -1.17
C SER A 125 1.10 10.11 -1.21
N TYR A 126 1.42 8.84 -1.39
CA TYR A 126 0.47 7.77 -1.57
C TYR A 126 0.76 6.69 -0.55
N PHE A 127 -0.28 6.13 0.05
CA PHE A 127 -0.16 5.10 1.05
C PHE A 127 -1.25 4.05 0.85
N MET A 128 -0.90 2.81 1.16
CA MET A 128 -1.84 1.71 1.23
C MET A 128 -1.50 0.87 2.46
N VAL A 129 -2.46 0.75 3.36
CA VAL A 129 -2.32 0.02 4.61
C VAL A 129 -3.07 -1.30 4.46
N PHE A 130 -2.43 -2.37 4.92
CA PHE A 130 -2.98 -3.72 4.91
C PHE A 130 -3.23 -4.19 6.34
N ASP A 131 -4.25 -5.01 6.50
CA ASP A 131 -4.50 -5.72 7.75
C ASP A 131 -3.67 -7.00 7.86
N LYS A 132 -3.76 -7.65 9.02
CA LYS A 132 -3.12 -8.93 9.30
C LYS A 132 -3.61 -10.08 8.40
N ASP A 133 -4.79 -9.94 7.81
CA ASP A 133 -5.36 -10.88 6.86
C ASP A 133 -4.80 -10.64 5.44
N LYS A 134 -3.77 -9.78 5.32
CA LYS A 134 -3.02 -9.47 4.10
C LYS A 134 -3.88 -8.77 3.04
N MET A 135 -4.95 -8.10 3.47
CA MET A 135 -5.88 -7.39 2.62
C MET A 135 -5.77 -5.88 2.83
N PRO A 136 -5.99 -5.05 1.80
CA PRO A 136 -6.01 -3.60 1.96
C PRO A 136 -7.14 -3.16 2.88
N LEU A 137 -6.82 -2.31 3.86
CA LEU A 137 -7.77 -1.71 4.80
C LEU A 137 -8.06 -0.25 4.45
N GLU A 138 -7.00 0.48 4.11
CA GLU A 138 -7.03 1.91 3.83
C GLU A 138 -6.09 2.26 2.69
N ALA A 139 -6.48 3.22 1.86
CA ALA A 139 -5.56 3.81 0.90
C ALA A 139 -5.68 5.35 0.93
N LEU A 140 -4.56 6.03 1.00
CA LEU A 140 -4.48 7.47 1.20
C LEU A 140 -3.68 8.12 0.08
N MET A 141 -4.14 9.29 -0.33
CA MET A 141 -3.47 10.19 -1.24
C MET A 141 -3.44 11.58 -0.63
N SER A 142 -2.26 12.09 -0.29
CA SER A 142 -2.05 13.46 0.17
C SER A 142 -1.32 14.26 -0.90
N ASN A 143 -1.77 15.49 -1.14
CA ASN A 143 -1.11 16.47 -1.99
C ASN A 143 -0.77 17.69 -1.14
N VAL A 144 0.54 17.91 -0.98
CA VAL A 144 1.10 18.98 -0.15
C VAL A 144 1.72 20.04 -1.05
N ARG A 145 1.26 21.28 -0.85
CA ARG A 145 1.82 22.52 -1.40
C ARG A 145 2.14 23.47 -0.25
N PRO A 146 3.02 24.47 -0.43
CA PRO A 146 3.45 25.36 0.65
C PRO A 146 2.32 26.00 1.48
N THR A 147 1.15 26.21 0.90
CA THR A 147 0.02 26.90 1.55
C THR A 147 -1.23 26.03 1.68
N ILE A 148 -1.25 24.83 1.12
CA ILE A 148 -2.43 23.98 1.06
C ILE A 148 -2.00 22.53 1.14
N GLU A 149 -2.61 21.79 2.06
CA GLU A 149 -2.62 20.34 2.07
C GLU A 149 -4.02 19.84 1.71
N ARG A 150 -4.09 18.82 0.86
CA ARG A 150 -5.32 18.11 0.52
C ARG A 150 -5.10 16.61 0.65
N THR A 151 -5.97 15.94 1.38
CA THR A 151 -5.89 14.50 1.59
C THR A 151 -7.19 13.83 1.20
N TRP A 152 -7.09 12.77 0.43
CA TRP A 152 -8.16 11.85 0.08
C TRP A 152 -7.82 10.49 0.67
N THR A 153 -8.74 9.92 1.43
CA THR A 153 -8.56 8.61 2.04
C THR A 153 -9.73 7.72 1.64
N CYS A 154 -9.43 6.50 1.23
CA CYS A 154 -10.39 5.44 0.99
C CYS A 154 -10.29 4.45 2.14
N VAL A 155 -11.27 4.44 3.03
CA VAL A 155 -11.28 3.59 4.23
C VAL A 155 -12.25 2.42 4.08
N ASN A 156 -12.12 1.42 4.95
CA ASN A 156 -12.97 0.23 4.99
C ASN A 156 -13.00 -0.50 3.65
N LEU A 157 -11.82 -0.61 3.02
CA LEU A 157 -11.67 -1.25 1.72
C LEU A 157 -12.14 -2.71 1.79
N LYS A 158 -12.96 -3.11 0.82
CA LYS A 158 -13.44 -4.48 0.63
C LYS A 158 -13.32 -4.86 -0.82
N LEU A 159 -12.91 -6.11 -1.08
CA LEU A 159 -12.83 -6.63 -2.44
C LEU A 159 -14.22 -6.63 -3.09
N GLU A 160 -14.33 -6.04 -4.29
CA GLU A 160 -15.52 -6.08 -5.11
C GLU A 160 -15.71 -7.51 -5.64
N GLN A 161 -16.74 -8.19 -5.14
CA GLN A 161 -17.12 -9.50 -5.66
C GLN A 161 -17.79 -9.30 -7.03
N ARG A 162 -17.21 -9.92 -8.06
CA ARG A 162 -17.79 -9.98 -9.41
C ARG A 162 -18.70 -11.19 -9.55
#